data_AF-A0A859FHN9-F1
#
_entry.id   AF-A0A859FHN9-F1
#
_cell.length_a   1.000
_cell.length_b   1.000
_cell.length_c   1.000
_cell.angle_alpha   90.00
_cell.angle_beta   90.00
_cell.angle_gamma   90.00
#
_symmetry.space_group_name_H-M   'P 1'
#
loop_
_entity.id
_entity.type
_entity.pdbx_description
1 polymer ?
#
loop_
_entity_poly.entity_id
_entity_poly.type
_entity_poly.pdbx_seq_one_letter_code
_entity_poly.pdbx_strand_id
1 'polypeptide(L)'
;MRAVGITLLISGLALFLVAGYQSTGASFFNVSELELVQEDEVNEAAEEVGGDSDPGLTPEVEEEVVTAPSDLPLDEEFVIADRHREVVEETVDGTDYVIEEPTRIQIPSIGVDAPISNVGILENGEMGVPEAMDEVGWFEPGFSPGEQGNSVLAGHVDSRTGPAVFFDLEQLVEGDEITVIGDEGQELVFEVVGKQTYPYDNAPIQTIFGPSDGRNLNLITCTGTFNRDARTHEDRLVVFTQLKDGPDDTQEPSDRIAQPSNVTVQGGMISWHAVRDDSVIGYRVYRKDGNGWIHIESRSAHERKSIYDEESASNVYAVTAVDVNGIESRRSAPSLG
;
A
#
# COMPACT_ATOMS: atom_id res chain seq x y z
N MET A 1 27.93 -43.86 13.85
CA MET A 1 28.91 -42.79 14.11
C MET A 1 28.15 -41.49 14.19
N ARG A 2 28.45 -40.67 15.20
CA ARG A 2 27.64 -39.53 15.64
C ARG A 2 27.68 -38.36 14.65
N ALA A 3 26.54 -37.68 14.53
CA ALA A 3 26.35 -36.40 13.86
C ALA A 3 27.14 -35.27 14.56
N VAL A 4 27.57 -34.28 13.79
CA VAL A 4 28.09 -33.00 14.28
C VAL A 4 27.40 -31.90 13.48
N GLY A 5 26.33 -31.33 14.06
CA GLY A 5 25.82 -30.02 13.67
C GLY A 5 26.65 -28.95 14.38
N ILE A 6 27.01 -27.89 13.66
CA ILE A 6 27.76 -26.75 14.19
C ILE A 6 26.78 -25.60 14.34
N THR A 7 26.30 -25.39 15.56
CA THR A 7 25.60 -24.20 16.02
C THR A 7 26.64 -23.10 16.25
N LEU A 8 26.48 -21.93 15.63
CA LEU A 8 27.23 -20.73 16.03
C LEU A 8 26.44 -19.99 17.12
N LEU A 9 27.00 -19.99 18.33
CA LEU A 9 26.60 -19.17 19.48
C LEU A 9 27.72 -18.16 19.74
N ILE A 10 27.38 -16.89 19.93
CA ILE A 10 28.22 -15.93 20.65
C ILE A 10 27.36 -15.29 21.75
N SER A 11 27.83 -15.49 22.97
CA SER A 11 27.24 -15.12 24.25
C SER A 11 27.57 -13.67 24.67
N GLY A 12 26.60 -12.97 25.26
CA GLY A 12 26.77 -11.77 26.06
C GLY A 12 25.67 -11.66 27.13
N LEU A 13 26.06 -11.64 28.40
CA LEU A 13 25.24 -11.80 29.61
C LEU A 13 24.91 -10.43 30.24
N ALA A 14 23.64 -10.14 30.56
CA ALA A 14 23.21 -9.52 31.82
C ALA A 14 21.68 -9.57 32.01
N LEU A 15 21.30 -9.84 33.26
CA LEU A 15 20.02 -10.29 33.78
C LEU A 15 19.23 -9.14 34.43
N PHE A 16 17.91 -9.08 34.27
CA PHE A 16 16.96 -8.68 35.33
C PHE A 16 15.58 -9.35 35.14
N LEU A 17 15.05 -9.92 36.24
CA LEU A 17 13.79 -10.67 36.35
C LEU A 17 12.58 -9.75 36.63
N VAL A 18 11.48 -10.01 35.89
CA VAL A 18 10.06 -10.15 36.30
C VAL A 18 9.34 -8.97 36.97
N ALA A 19 8.32 -8.43 36.31
CA ALA A 19 6.91 -8.78 36.60
C ALA A 19 5.90 -8.09 35.65
N GLY A 20 5.05 -8.91 35.01
CA GLY A 20 3.63 -8.62 34.79
C GLY A 20 3.25 -8.00 33.45
N TYR A 21 2.77 -8.82 32.51
CA TYR A 21 1.77 -8.35 31.56
C TYR A 21 0.71 -9.44 31.29
N GLN A 22 -0.53 -9.04 31.54
CA GLN A 22 -1.75 -9.72 31.14
C GLN A 22 -2.17 -9.16 29.78
N SER A 23 -2.52 -10.06 28.86
CA SER A 23 -3.60 -9.99 27.87
C SER A 23 -3.95 -8.66 27.16
N THR A 24 -3.91 -8.76 25.82
CA THR A 24 -4.80 -8.16 24.80
C THR A 24 -4.80 -6.64 24.57
N GLY A 25 -4.53 -6.26 23.32
CA GLY A 25 -5.02 -5.01 22.72
C GLY A 25 -3.94 -4.31 21.91
N ALA A 26 -4.12 -4.30 20.58
CA ALA A 26 -3.34 -3.49 19.64
C ALA A 26 -3.20 -2.04 20.16
N SER A 27 -1.98 -1.51 20.16
CA SER A 27 -1.72 -0.13 20.56
C SER A 27 -0.61 0.46 19.68
N PHE A 28 -1.04 1.44 18.90
CA PHE A 28 -0.25 2.46 18.21
C PHE A 28 0.94 2.94 19.06
N PHE A 29 2.13 3.00 18.46
CA PHE A 29 3.29 3.62 19.07
C PHE A 29 3.41 5.09 18.62
N ASN A 30 3.35 5.99 19.59
CA ASN A 30 3.75 7.38 19.48
C ASN A 30 5.09 7.54 20.22
N VAL A 31 6.12 8.04 19.56
CA VAL A 31 7.43 8.30 20.18
C VAL A 31 7.85 9.73 19.85
N SER A 32 7.44 10.64 20.72
CA SER A 32 7.97 12.00 20.78
C SER A 32 8.38 12.28 22.22
N GLU A 33 9.57 11.82 22.63
CA GLU A 33 10.31 12.42 23.75
C GLU A 33 11.75 11.89 23.78
N LEU A 34 12.68 12.69 23.25
CA LEU A 34 14.08 12.67 23.65
C LEU A 34 14.61 14.10 23.48
N GLU A 35 14.51 14.85 24.58
CA GLU A 35 15.11 16.18 24.75
C GLU A 35 16.62 16.10 24.57
N LEU A 36 17.14 16.93 23.66
CA LEU A 36 18.55 17.26 23.54
C LEU A 36 18.77 18.61 24.22
N VAL A 37 19.42 18.57 25.39
CA VAL A 37 19.87 19.76 26.10
C VAL A 37 21.15 20.27 25.44
N GLN A 38 21.11 21.48 24.89
CA GLN A 38 22.29 22.34 24.75
C GLN A 38 21.93 23.74 25.23
N GLU A 39 22.56 24.13 26.34
CA GLU A 39 22.62 25.50 26.84
C GLU A 39 23.65 26.28 26.02
N ASP A 40 23.26 27.46 25.53
CA ASP A 40 24.17 28.59 25.36
C ASP A 40 23.35 29.88 25.58
N GLU A 41 23.62 30.57 26.69
CA GLU A 41 23.29 31.99 26.88
C GLU A 41 24.05 32.83 25.85
N VAL A 42 23.47 33.90 25.29
CA VAL A 42 23.62 35.30 25.76
C VAL A 42 22.67 36.28 25.04
N ASN A 43 22.02 37.09 25.86
CA ASN A 43 21.84 38.55 25.77
C ASN A 43 20.56 39.22 25.24
N GLU A 44 20.18 40.21 26.06
CA GLU A 44 19.08 41.16 26.06
C GLU A 44 19.01 42.09 24.83
N ALA A 45 17.79 42.46 24.41
CA ALA A 45 17.18 43.79 24.69
C ALA A 45 16.13 44.21 23.63
N ALA A 46 14.96 44.60 24.14
CA ALA A 46 14.02 45.65 23.71
C ALA A 46 13.69 45.86 22.22
N GLU A 47 12.39 45.81 21.87
CA GLU A 47 11.58 47.00 21.56
C GLU A 47 10.12 46.62 21.24
N GLU A 48 9.17 47.38 21.78
CA GLU A 48 7.77 47.36 21.39
C GLU A 48 7.54 48.15 20.11
N VAL A 49 6.79 47.60 19.14
CA VAL A 49 5.97 48.38 18.20
C VAL A 49 4.71 47.60 17.85
N GLY A 50 3.55 48.21 18.13
CA GLY A 50 2.24 47.68 17.76
C GLY A 50 1.94 47.70 16.26
N GLY A 51 0.92 46.94 15.85
CA GLY A 51 0.46 46.93 14.47
C GLY A 51 -0.70 45.97 14.25
N ASP A 52 -1.90 46.52 14.41
CA ASP A 52 -3.20 46.01 13.99
C ASP A 52 -3.19 45.48 12.54
N SER A 53 -3.67 44.24 12.33
CA SER A 53 -4.57 43.84 11.22
C SER A 53 -4.69 42.31 11.14
N ASP A 54 -5.84 41.81 11.60
CA ASP A 54 -6.49 40.63 11.03
C ASP A 54 -6.96 40.97 9.61
N PRO A 55 -6.55 40.19 8.60
CA PRO A 55 -7.58 39.72 7.68
C PRO A 55 -7.29 38.30 7.17
N GLY A 56 -8.20 37.38 7.46
CA GLY A 56 -8.38 36.23 6.58
C GLY A 56 -8.90 35.00 7.27
N LEU A 57 -10.18 35.03 7.65
CA LEU A 57 -10.97 33.81 7.73
C LEU A 57 -10.94 33.13 6.36
N THR A 58 -10.04 32.16 6.20
CA THR A 58 -10.19 31.11 5.21
C THR A 58 -11.57 30.48 5.42
N PRO A 59 -12.42 30.33 4.39
CA PRO A 59 -13.63 29.56 4.55
C PRO A 59 -13.19 28.14 4.93
N GLU A 60 -13.60 27.68 6.12
CA GLU A 60 -13.68 26.26 6.41
C GLU A 60 -14.41 25.62 5.25
N VAL A 61 -13.73 24.71 4.56
CA VAL A 61 -14.39 23.76 3.67
C VAL A 61 -15.27 22.95 4.61
N GLU A 62 -16.56 23.28 4.67
CA GLU A 62 -17.54 22.46 5.37
C GLU A 62 -17.48 21.07 4.71
N GLU A 63 -16.88 20.11 5.41
CA GLU A 63 -16.91 18.71 5.00
C GLU A 63 -18.37 18.30 4.82
N GLU A 64 -18.74 17.90 3.60
CA GLU A 64 -20.06 17.36 3.33
C GLU A 64 -20.33 16.22 4.31
N VAL A 65 -21.39 16.32 5.09
CA VAL A 65 -21.84 15.21 5.93
C VAL A 65 -22.34 14.11 5.00
N VAL A 66 -21.46 13.12 4.78
CA VAL A 66 -21.74 11.91 4.02
C VAL A 66 -22.58 10.99 4.91
N THR A 67 -23.84 10.76 4.55
CA THR A 67 -24.50 9.55 5.05
C THR A 67 -23.87 8.37 4.32
N ALA A 68 -23.40 7.37 5.08
CA ALA A 68 -22.78 6.18 4.54
C ALA A 68 -23.68 5.54 3.46
N PRO A 69 -23.11 4.95 2.40
CA PRO A 69 -23.90 4.26 1.39
C PRO A 69 -24.77 3.17 2.01
N SER A 70 -25.76 2.71 1.22
CA SER A 70 -26.56 1.49 1.49
C SER A 70 -25.86 0.49 2.42
N ASP A 71 -26.47 0.16 3.57
CA ASP A 71 -25.96 -0.86 4.51
C ASP A 71 -26.06 -2.30 3.92
N LEU A 72 -26.54 -2.46 2.69
CA LEU A 72 -26.70 -3.76 2.05
C LEU A 72 -25.37 -4.25 1.45
N PRO A 73 -25.06 -5.55 1.54
CA PRO A 73 -24.01 -6.18 0.76
C PRO A 73 -24.18 -5.90 -0.75
N LEU A 74 -23.06 -5.74 -1.49
CA LEU A 74 -23.10 -5.38 -2.91
C LEU A 74 -23.87 -6.38 -3.79
N ASP A 75 -23.82 -7.66 -3.45
CA ASP A 75 -24.53 -8.75 -4.14
C ASP A 75 -26.04 -8.76 -3.84
N GLU A 76 -26.46 -8.13 -2.75
CA GLU A 76 -27.86 -7.84 -2.45
C GLU A 76 -28.33 -6.51 -3.08
N GLU A 77 -27.44 -5.52 -3.18
CA GLU A 77 -27.73 -4.20 -3.75
C GLU A 77 -27.78 -4.20 -5.29
N PHE A 78 -26.89 -4.96 -5.94
CA PHE A 78 -26.76 -5.00 -7.39
C PHE A 78 -26.91 -6.42 -7.95
N VAL A 79 -27.76 -6.56 -8.96
CA VAL A 79 -27.81 -7.80 -9.75
C VAL A 79 -26.66 -7.77 -10.76
N ILE A 80 -25.60 -8.49 -10.45
CA ILE A 80 -24.41 -8.63 -11.31
C ILE A 80 -24.77 -9.56 -12.48
N ALA A 81 -24.75 -9.02 -13.70
CA ALA A 81 -24.99 -9.82 -14.91
C ALA A 81 -23.80 -10.76 -15.17
N ASP A 82 -24.02 -11.93 -15.79
CA ASP A 82 -22.97 -12.94 -16.02
C ASP A 82 -21.73 -12.39 -16.74
N ARG A 83 -21.90 -11.38 -17.61
CA ARG A 83 -20.80 -10.68 -18.29
C ARG A 83 -19.87 -9.87 -17.37
N HIS A 84 -20.36 -9.49 -16.18
CA HIS A 84 -19.56 -8.86 -15.14
C HIS A 84 -19.11 -9.89 -14.11
N ARG A 85 -19.72 -11.09 -14.09
CA ARG A 85 -19.32 -12.18 -13.19
C ARG A 85 -17.91 -12.68 -13.49
N GLU A 86 -17.51 -12.68 -14.76
CA GLU A 86 -16.14 -13.04 -15.18
C GLU A 86 -15.11 -12.00 -14.69
N VAL A 87 -15.45 -10.70 -14.72
CA VAL A 87 -14.63 -9.63 -14.13
C VAL A 87 -14.64 -9.69 -12.60
N VAL A 88 -15.80 -9.96 -11.99
CA VAL A 88 -15.98 -10.13 -10.53
C VAL A 88 -15.21 -11.35 -10.02
N GLU A 89 -15.14 -12.44 -10.78
CA GLU A 89 -14.27 -13.59 -10.44
C GLU A 89 -12.77 -13.26 -10.58
N GLU A 90 -12.40 -12.21 -11.31
CA GLU A 90 -11.03 -11.70 -11.50
C GLU A 90 -10.72 -10.45 -10.63
N THR A 91 -11.67 -9.95 -9.83
CA THR A 91 -11.50 -8.69 -9.06
C THR A 91 -12.14 -8.70 -7.66
N VAL A 92 -12.79 -9.78 -7.21
CA VAL A 92 -13.50 -9.81 -5.91
C VAL A 92 -12.59 -9.85 -4.69
N ASP A 93 -11.29 -10.00 -4.85
CA ASP A 93 -10.39 -9.92 -3.71
C ASP A 93 -9.46 -8.72 -3.88
N GLY A 94 -9.62 -7.72 -3.01
CA GLY A 94 -8.58 -6.69 -2.80
C GLY A 94 -7.23 -7.27 -2.33
N THR A 95 -7.10 -8.60 -2.31
CA THR A 95 -5.93 -9.43 -2.05
C THR A 95 -5.31 -10.03 -3.33
N ASP A 96 -5.88 -9.86 -4.52
CA ASP A 96 -5.30 -10.41 -5.78
C ASP A 96 -3.90 -9.84 -6.08
N TYR A 97 -3.56 -8.75 -5.40
CA TYR A 97 -2.26 -8.10 -5.45
C TYR A 97 -1.41 -8.37 -4.20
N VAL A 98 -1.78 -9.29 -3.32
CA VAL A 98 -1.02 -9.60 -2.09
C VAL A 98 -0.66 -11.07 -2.08
N ILE A 99 0.64 -11.35 -2.00
CA ILE A 99 1.16 -12.70 -1.76
C ILE A 99 1.46 -12.83 -0.27
N GLU A 100 0.60 -13.54 0.45
CA GLU A 100 0.77 -13.80 1.90
C GLU A 100 1.98 -14.69 2.19
N GLU A 101 2.27 -15.66 1.33
CA GLU A 101 3.39 -16.59 1.47
C GLU A 101 4.17 -16.69 0.15
N PRO A 102 5.19 -15.83 -0.07
CA PRO A 102 6.01 -15.86 -1.27
C PRO A 102 6.95 -17.06 -1.24
N THR A 103 6.93 -17.87 -2.30
CA THR A 103 7.70 -19.12 -2.38
C THR A 103 8.83 -19.07 -3.40
N ARG A 104 8.76 -18.16 -4.37
CA ARG A 104 9.76 -18.09 -5.45
C ARG A 104 9.89 -16.69 -6.02
N ILE A 105 11.10 -16.35 -6.44
CA ILE A 105 11.43 -15.13 -7.18
C ILE A 105 12.09 -15.46 -8.51
N GLN A 106 11.72 -14.73 -9.55
CA GLN A 106 12.35 -14.79 -10.87
C GLN A 106 12.78 -13.39 -11.30
N ILE A 107 14.01 -13.27 -11.78
CA ILE A 107 14.57 -12.03 -12.34
C ILE A 107 15.26 -12.36 -13.66
N PRO A 108 14.52 -12.38 -14.78
CA PRO A 108 15.03 -12.91 -16.06
C PRO A 108 16.26 -12.18 -16.59
N SER A 109 16.39 -10.87 -16.39
CA SER A 109 17.49 -10.05 -16.91
C SER A 109 18.87 -10.45 -16.34
N ILE A 110 18.89 -11.03 -15.14
CA ILE A 110 20.10 -11.52 -14.45
C ILE A 110 20.08 -13.02 -14.21
N GLY A 111 19.11 -13.74 -14.76
CA GLY A 111 19.03 -15.21 -14.69
C GLY A 111 18.75 -15.78 -13.30
N VAL A 112 18.14 -14.99 -12.40
CA VAL A 112 17.73 -15.46 -11.07
C VAL A 112 16.42 -16.22 -11.18
N ASP A 113 16.41 -17.42 -10.61
CA ASP A 113 15.22 -18.23 -10.39
C ASP A 113 15.45 -19.03 -9.10
N ALA A 114 14.91 -18.55 -7.98
CA ALA A 114 15.31 -18.98 -6.63
C ALA A 114 14.10 -19.15 -5.69
N PRO A 115 14.17 -20.12 -4.76
CA PRO A 115 13.18 -20.23 -3.69
C PRO A 115 13.26 -19.02 -2.74
N ILE A 116 12.13 -18.73 -2.10
CA ILE A 116 12.02 -17.74 -1.02
C ILE A 116 11.77 -18.48 0.30
N SER A 117 12.43 -18.02 1.36
CA SER A 117 12.22 -18.43 2.74
C SER A 117 11.86 -17.25 3.62
N ASN A 118 11.15 -17.51 4.71
CA ASN A 118 10.79 -16.45 5.66
C ASN A 118 11.98 -16.19 6.60
N VAL A 119 12.33 -14.93 6.76
CA VAL A 119 13.34 -14.45 7.72
C VAL A 119 12.73 -13.41 8.65
N GLY A 120 13.10 -13.48 9.92
CA GLY A 120 12.59 -12.59 10.97
C GLY A 120 13.59 -11.54 11.43
N ILE A 121 13.35 -11.03 12.64
CA ILE A 121 14.28 -10.15 13.35
C ILE A 121 15.12 -10.99 14.32
N LEU A 122 16.44 -10.80 14.30
CA LEU A 122 17.38 -11.45 15.20
C LEU A 122 17.38 -10.76 16.58
N GLU A 123 17.97 -11.41 17.60
CA GLU A 123 18.03 -10.87 18.98
C GLU A 123 18.73 -9.50 19.07
N ASN A 124 19.61 -9.19 18.11
CA ASN A 124 20.32 -7.92 18.02
C ASN A 124 19.54 -6.83 17.25
N GLY A 125 18.32 -7.12 16.78
CA GLY A 125 17.46 -6.20 16.03
C GLY A 125 17.73 -6.16 14.53
N GLU A 126 18.67 -6.95 14.00
CA GLU A 126 18.93 -7.03 12.56
C GLU A 126 17.92 -7.95 11.85
N MET A 127 17.69 -7.69 10.57
CA MET A 127 16.98 -8.63 9.70
C MET A 127 17.79 -9.92 9.55
N GLY A 128 17.12 -11.07 9.63
CA GLY A 128 17.70 -12.36 9.29
C GLY A 128 18.11 -12.45 7.82
N VAL A 129 18.96 -13.40 7.50
CA VAL A 129 19.40 -13.68 6.12
C VAL A 129 19.09 -15.13 5.77
N PRO A 130 18.83 -15.45 4.49
CA PRO A 130 18.57 -16.83 4.09
C PRO A 130 19.78 -17.73 4.44
N GLU A 131 19.52 -18.99 4.79
CA GLU A 131 20.60 -19.92 5.15
C GLU A 131 21.40 -20.38 3.94
N ALA A 132 20.71 -20.61 2.81
CA ALA A 132 21.30 -21.08 1.57
C ALA A 132 21.79 -19.93 0.68
N MET A 133 22.84 -20.19 -0.10
CA MET A 133 23.46 -19.17 -0.98
C MET A 133 22.67 -18.98 -2.29
N ASP A 134 21.80 -19.93 -2.62
CA ASP A 134 20.92 -19.97 -3.78
C ASP A 134 19.45 -19.66 -3.43
N GLU A 135 19.21 -19.09 -2.25
CA GLU A 135 17.89 -18.77 -1.70
C GLU A 135 17.77 -17.28 -1.35
N VAL A 136 16.54 -16.77 -1.39
CA VAL A 136 16.18 -15.42 -1.00
C VAL A 136 15.37 -15.45 0.30
N GLY A 137 15.61 -14.51 1.21
CA GLY A 137 14.88 -14.36 2.46
C GLY A 137 13.86 -13.23 2.36
N TRP A 138 12.57 -13.51 2.57
CA TRP A 138 11.53 -12.52 2.74
C TRP A 138 11.41 -12.08 4.19
N PHE A 139 11.39 -10.77 4.41
CA PHE A 139 11.14 -10.19 5.73
C PHE A 139 9.66 -10.28 6.12
N GLU A 140 9.26 -11.45 6.62
CA GLU A 140 7.88 -11.77 7.04
C GLU A 140 7.29 -10.81 8.08
N PRO A 141 8.05 -10.24 9.04
CA PRO A 141 7.49 -9.23 9.95
C PRO A 141 7.12 -7.90 9.29
N GLY A 142 7.47 -7.68 8.02
CA GLY A 142 7.20 -6.48 7.24
C GLY A 142 5.94 -6.62 6.37
N PHE A 143 5.90 -5.85 5.28
CA PHE A 143 4.80 -5.89 4.32
C PHE A 143 4.89 -7.12 3.42
N SER A 144 3.75 -7.74 3.13
CA SER A 144 3.64 -8.82 2.15
C SER A 144 3.88 -8.29 0.74
N PRO A 145 4.48 -9.05 -0.20
CA PRO A 145 4.63 -8.61 -1.58
C PRO A 145 3.30 -8.18 -2.19
N GLY A 146 3.24 -6.91 -2.58
CA GLY A 146 2.09 -6.27 -3.20
C GLY A 146 1.03 -5.72 -2.21
N GLU A 147 1.25 -5.88 -0.90
CA GLU A 147 0.63 -5.01 0.11
C GLU A 147 1.08 -3.56 -0.08
N GLN A 148 0.23 -2.59 0.28
CA GLN A 148 0.61 -1.17 0.26
C GLN A 148 1.67 -0.90 1.33
N GLY A 149 2.89 -0.56 0.89
CA GLY A 149 4.06 -0.48 1.73
C GLY A 149 5.33 -0.95 1.01
N ASN A 150 6.36 -1.26 1.79
CA ASN A 150 7.63 -1.77 1.28
C ASN A 150 7.85 -3.21 1.75
N SER A 151 7.59 -4.18 0.86
CA SER A 151 8.01 -5.57 1.07
C SER A 151 9.51 -5.70 0.83
N VAL A 152 10.21 -6.57 1.57
CA VAL A 152 11.67 -6.67 1.49
C VAL A 152 12.13 -8.12 1.30
N LEU A 153 12.97 -8.32 0.28
CA LEU A 153 13.68 -9.57 0.02
C LEU A 153 15.19 -9.36 0.12
N ALA A 154 15.88 -10.23 0.84
CA ALA A 154 17.33 -10.21 1.01
C ALA A 154 17.99 -11.45 0.42
N GLY A 155 19.13 -11.30 -0.24
CA GLY A 155 19.90 -12.41 -0.79
C GLY A 155 21.40 -12.19 -0.67
N HIS A 156 22.15 -13.29 -0.60
CA HIS A 156 23.61 -13.23 -0.56
C HIS A 156 24.19 -12.74 -1.89
N VAL A 157 25.21 -11.89 -1.83
CA VAL A 157 25.96 -11.46 -3.02
C VAL A 157 26.95 -12.54 -3.45
N ASP A 158 27.73 -13.06 -2.49
CA ASP A 158 28.74 -14.08 -2.76
C ASP A 158 28.96 -14.98 -1.54
N SER A 159 29.85 -15.96 -1.75
CA SER A 159 30.31 -16.88 -0.74
C SER A 159 31.81 -17.13 -0.91
N ARG A 160 32.41 -17.85 0.04
CA ARG A 160 33.80 -18.30 -0.08
C ARG A 160 34.08 -19.17 -1.31
N THR A 161 33.04 -19.76 -1.90
CA THR A 161 33.14 -20.70 -3.01
C THR A 161 32.73 -20.11 -4.35
N GLY A 162 32.20 -18.89 -4.39
CA GLY A 162 31.76 -18.26 -5.63
C GLY A 162 30.53 -17.35 -5.45
N PRO A 163 29.96 -16.87 -6.56
CA PRO A 163 28.78 -16.01 -6.58
C PRO A 163 27.57 -16.68 -5.91
N ALA A 164 26.68 -15.87 -5.35
CA ALA A 164 25.42 -16.31 -4.73
C ALA A 164 24.21 -15.71 -5.47
N VAL A 165 22.99 -15.92 -4.96
CA VAL A 165 21.73 -15.61 -5.66
C VAL A 165 21.63 -14.17 -6.18
N PHE A 166 22.14 -13.18 -5.43
CA PHE A 166 22.08 -11.76 -5.78
C PHE A 166 23.44 -11.20 -6.23
N PHE A 167 24.35 -12.06 -6.68
CA PHE A 167 25.66 -11.62 -7.19
C PHE A 167 25.55 -10.55 -8.28
N ASP A 168 24.62 -10.75 -9.22
CA ASP A 168 24.42 -9.86 -10.37
C ASP A 168 23.33 -8.81 -10.15
N LEU A 169 22.86 -8.61 -8.91
CA LEU A 169 21.79 -7.66 -8.60
C LEU A 169 22.15 -6.22 -9.00
N GLU A 170 23.44 -5.87 -8.95
CA GLU A 170 23.94 -4.58 -9.40
C GLU A 170 23.76 -4.31 -10.91
N GLN A 171 23.48 -5.34 -11.71
CA GLN A 171 23.27 -5.21 -13.14
C GLN A 171 21.85 -4.77 -13.50
N LEU A 172 20.89 -4.85 -12.56
CA LEU A 172 19.51 -4.42 -12.79
C LEU A 172 19.42 -2.94 -13.17
N VAL A 173 18.55 -2.64 -14.12
CA VAL A 173 18.27 -1.29 -14.60
C VAL A 173 16.78 -0.98 -14.50
N GLU A 174 16.44 0.31 -14.54
CA GLU A 174 15.05 0.76 -14.57
C GLU A 174 14.29 0.09 -15.72
N GLY A 175 13.09 -0.43 -15.45
CA GLY A 175 12.27 -1.18 -16.39
C GLY A 175 12.50 -2.70 -16.40
N ASP A 176 13.51 -3.23 -15.69
CA ASP A 176 13.65 -4.67 -15.52
C ASP A 176 12.52 -5.24 -14.66
N GLU A 177 12.04 -6.43 -15.00
CA GLU A 177 10.93 -7.10 -14.32
C GLU A 177 11.41 -8.14 -13.31
N ILE A 178 10.69 -8.21 -12.19
CA ILE A 178 10.86 -9.18 -11.11
C ILE A 178 9.50 -9.82 -10.84
N THR A 179 9.43 -11.14 -10.93
CA THR A 179 8.20 -11.90 -10.64
C THR A 179 8.34 -12.58 -9.28
N VAL A 180 7.36 -12.37 -8.41
CA VAL A 180 7.20 -13.11 -7.14
C VAL A 180 6.02 -14.07 -7.28
N ILE A 181 6.20 -15.31 -6.84
CA ILE A 181 5.21 -16.36 -6.94
C ILE A 181 4.81 -16.82 -5.53
N GLY A 182 3.50 -16.83 -5.25
CA GLY A 182 2.92 -17.29 -3.99
C GLY A 182 2.80 -18.81 -3.90
N ASP A 183 2.48 -19.33 -2.72
CA ASP A 183 2.25 -20.75 -2.47
C ASP A 183 0.96 -21.28 -3.11
N GLU A 184 -0.05 -20.41 -3.29
CA GLU A 184 -1.29 -20.72 -4.02
C GLU A 184 -1.16 -20.51 -5.54
N GLY A 185 0.02 -20.10 -6.02
CA GLY A 185 0.34 -19.94 -7.43
C GLY A 185 0.02 -18.56 -8.00
N GLN A 186 -0.29 -17.57 -7.16
CA GLN A 186 -0.38 -16.17 -7.58
C GLN A 186 0.98 -15.69 -8.11
N GLU A 187 0.97 -14.82 -9.12
CA GLU A 187 2.17 -14.20 -9.65
C GLU A 187 2.02 -12.67 -9.67
N LEU A 188 2.95 -11.98 -9.03
CA LEU A 188 3.03 -10.51 -9.06
C LEU A 188 4.29 -10.06 -9.78
N VAL A 189 4.14 -9.13 -10.71
CA VAL A 189 5.23 -8.55 -11.48
C VAL A 189 5.54 -7.15 -10.95
N PHE A 190 6.78 -6.97 -10.52
CA PHE A 190 7.34 -5.70 -10.10
C PHE A 190 8.31 -5.18 -11.16
N GLU A 191 8.34 -3.87 -11.33
CA GLU A 191 9.26 -3.19 -12.25
C GLU A 191 10.28 -2.39 -11.45
N VAL A 192 11.56 -2.52 -11.79
CA VAL A 192 12.65 -1.75 -11.18
C VAL A 192 12.47 -0.27 -11.50
N VAL A 193 12.41 0.57 -10.47
CA VAL A 193 12.31 2.04 -10.59
C VAL A 193 13.62 2.74 -10.25
N GLY A 194 14.57 2.03 -9.62
CA GLY A 194 15.88 2.57 -9.30
C GLY A 194 16.68 1.69 -8.37
N LYS A 195 17.92 2.10 -8.07
CA LYS A 195 18.78 1.44 -7.09
C LYS A 195 19.68 2.43 -6.39
N GLN A 196 20.01 2.15 -5.15
CA GLN A 196 20.87 2.98 -4.33
C GLN A 196 21.80 2.12 -3.47
N THR A 197 23.02 2.59 -3.27
CA THR A 197 23.98 1.99 -2.35
C THR A 197 24.05 2.84 -1.07
N TYR A 198 24.04 2.17 0.08
CA TYR A 198 24.17 2.77 1.39
C TYR A 198 25.29 2.10 2.19
N PRO A 199 26.01 2.85 3.05
CA PRO A 199 26.89 2.24 4.06
C PRO A 199 26.09 1.27 4.93
N TYR A 200 26.71 0.16 5.34
CA TYR A 200 26.00 -0.90 6.08
C TYR A 200 25.38 -0.42 7.42
N ASP A 201 25.92 0.65 8.00
CA ASP A 201 25.50 1.25 9.28
C ASP A 201 24.66 2.53 9.11
N ASN A 202 24.37 2.95 7.87
CA ASN A 202 23.68 4.20 7.58
C ASN A 202 22.67 4.06 6.42
N ALA A 203 21.95 2.94 6.40
CA ALA A 203 20.85 2.74 5.47
C ALA A 203 19.55 3.38 6.02
N PRO A 204 18.75 4.08 5.20
CA PRO A 204 17.51 4.70 5.63
C PRO A 204 16.41 3.63 5.85
N ILE A 205 16.36 3.05 7.05
CA ILE A 205 15.47 1.94 7.40
C ILE A 205 14.02 2.22 7.02
N GLN A 206 13.51 3.41 7.31
CA GLN A 206 12.11 3.78 7.03
C GLN A 206 11.79 3.83 5.54
N THR A 207 12.76 4.21 4.69
CA THR A 207 12.57 4.19 3.24
C THR A 207 12.59 2.76 2.68
N ILE A 208 13.31 1.86 3.33
CA ILE A 208 13.52 0.49 2.84
C ILE A 208 12.45 -0.48 3.37
N PHE A 209 12.04 -0.35 4.63
CA PHE A 209 11.14 -1.27 5.34
C PHE A 209 9.82 -0.62 5.80
N GLY A 210 9.72 0.71 5.74
CA GLY A 210 8.60 1.44 6.32
C GLY A 210 7.37 1.50 5.41
N PRO A 211 6.30 2.17 5.84
CA PRO A 211 5.12 2.38 5.03
C PRO A 211 5.42 3.20 3.77
N SER A 212 4.62 2.98 2.73
CA SER A 212 4.64 3.71 1.47
C SER A 212 3.21 3.77 0.92
N ASP A 213 2.89 4.82 0.15
CA ASP A 213 1.62 4.90 -0.57
C ASP A 213 1.58 3.92 -1.75
N GLY A 214 2.73 3.44 -2.22
CA GLY A 214 2.85 2.45 -3.28
C GLY A 214 2.96 1.01 -2.77
N ARG A 215 2.88 0.05 -3.71
CA ARG A 215 3.09 -1.38 -3.49
C ARG A 215 4.48 -1.77 -3.98
N ASN A 216 5.47 -1.65 -3.10
CA ASN A 216 6.87 -1.77 -3.47
C ASN A 216 7.46 -3.10 -3.02
N LEU A 217 8.44 -3.59 -3.77
CA LEU A 217 9.29 -4.72 -3.40
C LEU A 217 10.76 -4.30 -3.46
N ASN A 218 11.41 -4.21 -2.32
CA ASN A 218 12.81 -3.82 -2.22
C ASN A 218 13.71 -5.05 -2.14
N LEU A 219 14.66 -5.17 -3.06
CA LEU A 219 15.67 -6.23 -3.04
C LEU A 219 16.96 -5.70 -2.41
N ILE A 220 17.50 -6.42 -1.43
CA ILE A 220 18.68 -6.01 -0.67
C ILE A 220 19.78 -7.06 -0.81
N THR A 221 21.00 -6.60 -1.06
CA THR A 221 22.20 -7.45 -0.97
C THR A 221 23.41 -6.72 -0.40
N CYS A 222 24.43 -7.48 0.00
CA CYS A 222 25.73 -6.93 0.38
C CYS A 222 26.46 -6.43 -0.87
N THR A 223 27.20 -5.32 -0.78
CA THR A 223 28.03 -4.84 -1.89
C THR A 223 29.26 -4.09 -1.39
N GLY A 224 30.17 -3.71 -2.28
CA GLY A 224 31.42 -3.05 -1.91
C GLY A 224 32.45 -4.01 -1.29
N THR A 225 33.48 -3.45 -0.67
CA THR A 225 34.63 -4.24 -0.18
C THR A 225 34.25 -5.08 1.03
N PHE A 226 34.68 -6.35 1.06
CA PHE A 226 34.54 -7.18 2.25
C PHE A 226 35.53 -6.76 3.33
N ASN A 227 35.02 -6.26 4.46
CA ASN A 227 35.81 -5.95 5.65
C ASN A 227 36.01 -7.22 6.49
N ARG A 228 37.26 -7.70 6.58
CA ARG A 228 37.60 -8.94 7.29
C ARG A 228 37.50 -8.84 8.81
N ASP A 229 37.69 -7.65 9.35
CA ASP A 229 37.64 -7.41 10.80
C ASP A 229 36.18 -7.36 11.27
N ALA A 230 35.33 -6.65 10.53
CA ALA A 230 33.88 -6.59 10.75
C ALA A 230 33.13 -7.82 10.22
N ARG A 231 33.78 -8.65 9.38
CA ARG A 231 33.23 -9.83 8.69
C ARG A 231 31.95 -9.54 7.89
N THR A 232 31.87 -8.36 7.31
CA THR A 232 30.73 -7.93 6.49
C THR A 232 31.22 -7.05 5.35
N HIS A 233 30.37 -6.87 4.35
CA HIS A 233 30.59 -5.89 3.31
C HIS A 233 30.30 -4.48 3.84
N GLU A 234 31.08 -3.51 3.38
CA GLU A 234 30.99 -2.12 3.80
C GLU A 234 29.65 -1.46 3.41
N ASP A 235 29.01 -1.95 2.35
CA ASP A 235 27.81 -1.35 1.79
C ASP A 235 26.66 -2.35 1.62
N ARG A 236 25.46 -1.80 1.42
CA ARG A 236 24.25 -2.50 1.01
C ARG A 236 23.73 -1.88 -0.28
N LEU A 237 23.46 -2.72 -1.26
CA LEU A 237 22.72 -2.33 -2.46
C LEU A 237 21.24 -2.59 -2.21
N VAL A 238 20.41 -1.57 -2.46
CA VAL A 238 18.95 -1.69 -2.47
C VAL A 238 18.46 -1.39 -3.88
N VAL A 239 17.72 -2.33 -4.45
CA VAL A 239 16.95 -2.12 -5.69
C VAL A 239 15.51 -1.84 -5.30
N PHE A 240 15.00 -0.69 -5.72
CA PHE A 240 13.62 -0.27 -5.50
C PHE A 240 12.78 -0.65 -6.70
N THR A 241 11.58 -1.15 -6.43
CA THR A 241 10.62 -1.57 -7.46
C THR A 241 9.22 -1.12 -7.09
N GLN A 242 8.33 -1.09 -8.08
CA GLN A 242 6.89 -0.94 -7.85
C GLN A 242 6.12 -2.07 -8.54
N LEU A 243 4.95 -2.41 -8.02
CA LEU A 243 4.02 -3.32 -8.69
C LEU A 243 3.61 -2.74 -10.06
N LYS A 244 3.78 -3.54 -11.13
CA LYS A 244 3.64 -3.09 -12.53
C LYS A 244 2.18 -2.93 -12.96
N ASP A 245 1.34 -3.91 -12.62
CA ASP A 245 -0.08 -3.97 -13.01
C ASP A 245 -1.01 -3.88 -11.78
N GLY A 246 -0.53 -3.24 -10.71
CA GLY A 246 -1.34 -2.97 -9.52
C GLY A 246 -2.39 -1.88 -9.75
N PRO A 247 -3.35 -1.71 -8.82
CA PRO A 247 -4.22 -0.54 -8.81
C PRO A 247 -3.38 0.76 -8.87
N ASP A 248 -3.83 1.76 -9.64
CA ASP A 248 -3.17 3.07 -9.71
C ASP A 248 -3.30 3.81 -8.37
N ASP A 249 -2.36 3.53 -7.46
CA ASP A 249 -2.30 4.07 -6.10
C ASP A 249 -1.90 5.55 -6.05
N THR A 250 -1.66 6.20 -7.20
CA THR A 250 -1.47 7.66 -7.27
C THR A 250 -2.77 8.45 -7.33
N GLN A 251 -3.92 7.78 -7.53
CA GLN A 251 -5.23 8.39 -7.59
C GLN A 251 -6.12 7.89 -6.45
N GLU A 252 -6.85 8.83 -5.82
CA GLU A 252 -7.92 8.51 -4.87
C GLU A 252 -8.87 7.46 -5.49
N PRO A 253 -9.32 6.43 -4.74
CA PRO A 253 -10.15 5.37 -5.31
C PRO A 253 -11.37 5.87 -6.10
N SER A 254 -11.99 6.97 -5.64
CA SER A 254 -13.14 7.58 -6.32
C SER A 254 -12.83 8.28 -7.66
N ASP A 255 -11.54 8.56 -7.92
CA ASP A 255 -11.07 9.21 -9.13
C ASP A 255 -10.75 8.21 -10.24
N ARG A 256 -10.55 6.94 -9.86
CA ARG A 256 -10.28 5.83 -10.77
C ARG A 256 -11.52 5.47 -11.61
N ILE A 257 -12.71 5.76 -11.10
CA ILE A 257 -13.99 5.52 -11.79
C ILE A 257 -14.55 6.83 -12.33
N ALA A 258 -14.85 6.88 -13.62
CA ALA A 258 -15.46 8.07 -14.23
C ALA A 258 -16.85 8.35 -13.64
N GLN A 259 -17.13 9.64 -13.34
CA GLN A 259 -18.45 10.06 -12.88
C GLN A 259 -19.54 9.89 -13.97
N PRO A 260 -20.78 9.52 -13.60
CA PRO A 260 -21.92 9.56 -14.50
C PRO A 260 -22.11 10.96 -15.10
N SER A 261 -22.42 11.00 -16.40
CA SER A 261 -22.61 12.26 -17.13
C SER A 261 -24.08 12.46 -17.54
N ASN A 262 -24.42 13.70 -17.89
CA ASN A 262 -25.75 14.07 -18.36
C ASN A 262 -26.88 13.65 -17.40
N VAL A 263 -26.67 13.90 -16.10
CA VAL A 263 -27.72 13.72 -15.10
C VAL A 263 -28.78 14.80 -15.32
N THR A 264 -30.00 14.38 -15.62
CA THR A 264 -31.12 15.27 -15.89
C THR A 264 -32.31 14.87 -15.04
N VAL A 265 -33.04 15.86 -14.55
CA VAL A 265 -34.29 15.68 -13.82
C VAL A 265 -35.40 16.32 -14.62
N GLN A 266 -36.38 15.54 -15.08
CA GLN A 266 -37.51 16.04 -15.86
C GLN A 266 -38.79 15.26 -15.58
N GLY A 267 -39.81 15.95 -15.07
CA GLY A 267 -41.16 15.38 -14.89
C GLY A 267 -41.17 14.15 -13.98
N GLY A 268 -40.45 14.20 -12.86
CA GLY A 268 -40.32 13.06 -11.95
C GLY A 268 -39.16 12.13 -12.27
N MET A 269 -38.62 12.17 -13.50
CA MET A 269 -37.62 11.22 -13.96
C MET A 269 -36.21 11.77 -13.80
N ILE A 270 -35.36 11.03 -13.09
CA ILE A 270 -33.92 11.27 -13.01
C ILE A 270 -33.26 10.29 -13.97
N SER A 271 -32.47 10.76 -14.92
CA SER A 271 -31.76 9.91 -15.89
C SER A 271 -30.32 10.34 -16.10
N TRP A 272 -29.46 9.41 -16.49
CA TRP A 272 -28.03 9.64 -16.70
C TRP A 272 -27.47 8.81 -17.84
N HIS A 273 -26.27 9.16 -18.31
CA HIS A 273 -25.50 8.31 -19.22
C HIS A 273 -24.68 7.28 -18.45
N ALA A 274 -24.63 6.06 -18.98
CA ALA A 274 -23.79 5.00 -18.44
C ALA A 274 -22.30 5.34 -18.56
N VAL A 275 -21.54 4.97 -17.54
CA VAL A 275 -20.08 4.92 -17.55
C VAL A 275 -19.67 3.70 -18.37
N ARG A 276 -18.65 3.87 -19.23
CA ARG A 276 -18.13 2.81 -20.12
C ARG A 276 -16.90 2.18 -19.50
N ASP A 277 -17.13 1.49 -18.40
CA ASP A 277 -16.13 0.78 -17.63
C ASP A 277 -16.75 -0.55 -17.22
N ASP A 278 -16.05 -1.64 -17.52
CA ASP A 278 -16.57 -3.00 -17.33
C ASP A 278 -16.53 -3.43 -15.85
N SER A 279 -15.78 -2.72 -15.01
CA SER A 279 -15.82 -2.87 -13.55
C SER A 279 -17.10 -2.32 -12.92
N VAL A 280 -17.83 -1.44 -13.62
CA VAL A 280 -19.03 -0.80 -13.05
C VAL A 280 -20.19 -1.80 -12.97
N ILE A 281 -20.54 -2.20 -11.74
CA ILE A 281 -21.65 -3.11 -11.45
C ILE A 281 -22.97 -2.37 -11.25
N GLY A 282 -22.94 -1.08 -10.95
CA GLY A 282 -24.13 -0.33 -10.60
C GLY A 282 -23.96 1.18 -10.48
N TYR A 283 -25.04 1.82 -10.02
CA TYR A 283 -25.13 3.26 -9.81
C TYR A 283 -25.96 3.51 -8.55
N ARG A 284 -25.52 4.46 -7.71
CA ARG A 284 -26.30 4.96 -6.57
C ARG A 284 -26.82 6.35 -6.88
N VAL A 285 -28.09 6.60 -6.60
CA VAL A 285 -28.74 7.88 -6.80
C VAL A 285 -28.94 8.55 -5.45
N TYR A 286 -28.50 9.80 -5.37
CA TYR A 286 -28.53 10.62 -4.17
C TYR A 286 -29.43 11.82 -4.35
N ARG A 287 -30.10 12.19 -3.26
CA ARG A 287 -30.87 13.43 -3.14
C ARG A 287 -30.21 14.33 -2.10
N LYS A 288 -30.10 15.61 -2.41
CA LYS A 288 -29.51 16.60 -1.49
C LYS A 288 -30.44 16.84 -0.29
N ASP A 289 -29.88 16.84 0.92
CA ASP A 289 -30.57 17.20 2.15
C ASP A 289 -29.69 18.13 3.00
N GLY A 290 -30.09 19.40 3.12
CA GLY A 290 -29.26 20.46 3.70
C GLY A 290 -27.91 20.57 2.98
N ASN A 291 -26.83 20.36 3.74
CA ASN A 291 -25.45 20.34 3.22
C ASN A 291 -24.95 18.92 2.88
N GLY A 292 -25.78 17.90 3.11
CA GLY A 292 -25.43 16.50 2.86
C GLY A 292 -26.20 15.90 1.69
N TRP A 293 -25.99 14.60 1.53
CA TRP A 293 -26.65 13.76 0.52
C TRP A 293 -27.23 12.53 1.18
N ILE A 294 -28.43 12.14 0.74
CA ILE A 294 -29.11 10.92 1.16
C ILE A 294 -29.19 9.98 -0.03
N HIS A 295 -28.72 8.75 0.15
CA HIS A 295 -28.92 7.68 -0.82
C HIS A 295 -30.40 7.30 -0.90
N ILE A 296 -31.00 7.32 -2.10
CA ILE A 296 -32.43 7.05 -2.28
C ILE A 296 -32.73 5.79 -3.11
N GLU A 297 -31.86 5.41 -4.04
CA GLU A 297 -32.06 4.23 -4.87
C GLU A 297 -30.79 3.79 -5.60
N SER A 298 -30.63 2.48 -5.75
CA SER A 298 -29.56 1.85 -6.53
C SER A 298 -30.11 1.27 -7.84
N ARG A 299 -29.29 1.31 -8.91
CA ARG A 299 -29.58 0.69 -10.21
C ARG A 299 -28.39 -0.13 -10.68
N SER A 300 -28.64 -1.39 -11.00
CA SER A 300 -27.62 -2.28 -11.55
C SER A 300 -27.17 -1.79 -12.93
N ALA A 301 -25.93 -2.09 -13.32
CA ALA A 301 -25.33 -1.60 -14.55
C ALA A 301 -26.07 -2.07 -15.82
N HIS A 302 -26.77 -3.20 -15.78
CA HIS A 302 -27.59 -3.69 -16.88
C HIS A 302 -29.02 -3.09 -16.92
N GLU A 303 -29.47 -2.43 -15.85
CA GLU A 303 -30.79 -1.82 -15.77
C GLU A 303 -30.84 -0.46 -16.50
N ARG A 304 -32.07 0.05 -16.68
CA ARG A 304 -32.28 1.38 -17.25
C ARG A 304 -31.64 2.45 -16.36
N LYS A 305 -30.88 3.37 -16.98
CA LYS A 305 -30.20 4.49 -16.31
C LYS A 305 -31.17 5.63 -15.98
N SER A 306 -32.22 5.27 -15.26
CA SER A 306 -33.23 6.21 -14.79
C SER A 306 -33.96 5.68 -13.56
N ILE A 307 -34.37 6.60 -12.69
CA ILE A 307 -35.31 6.36 -11.60
C ILE A 307 -36.44 7.40 -11.64
N TYR A 308 -37.47 7.19 -10.82
CA TYR A 308 -38.58 8.12 -10.68
C TYR A 308 -38.74 8.54 -9.22
N ASP A 309 -38.81 9.85 -8.98
CA ASP A 309 -39.09 10.45 -7.68
C ASP A 309 -40.15 11.57 -7.84
N GLU A 310 -41.28 11.41 -7.15
CA GLU A 310 -42.39 12.37 -7.14
C GLU A 310 -41.99 13.73 -6.55
N GLU A 311 -40.99 13.74 -5.65
CA GLU A 311 -40.52 14.95 -4.99
C GLU A 311 -39.43 15.69 -5.80
N SER A 312 -39.12 15.23 -7.01
CA SER A 312 -37.96 15.72 -7.77
C SER A 312 -38.01 17.19 -8.18
N ALA A 313 -39.19 17.77 -8.30
CA ALA A 313 -39.36 19.17 -8.72
C ALA A 313 -38.75 20.20 -7.75
N SER A 314 -38.48 19.84 -6.50
CA SER A 314 -37.89 20.73 -5.48
C SER A 314 -36.54 20.25 -4.96
N ASN A 315 -35.99 19.20 -5.56
CA ASN A 315 -34.80 18.52 -5.03
C ASN A 315 -33.64 18.56 -6.04
N VAL A 316 -32.43 18.40 -5.49
CA VAL A 316 -31.19 18.31 -6.26
C VAL A 316 -30.69 16.87 -6.20
N TYR A 317 -30.27 16.34 -7.34
CA TYR A 317 -29.83 14.96 -7.46
C TYR A 317 -28.39 14.86 -7.96
N ALA A 318 -27.72 13.81 -7.51
CA ALA A 318 -26.43 13.37 -8.02
C ALA A 318 -26.43 11.85 -8.17
N VAL A 319 -25.57 11.35 -9.06
CA VAL A 319 -25.42 9.91 -9.31
C VAL A 319 -23.93 9.56 -9.24
N THR A 320 -23.61 8.42 -8.65
CA THR A 320 -22.27 7.81 -8.67
C THR A 320 -22.32 6.50 -9.46
N ALA A 321 -21.19 6.08 -10.02
CA ALA A 321 -20.98 4.72 -10.48
C ALA A 321 -20.34 3.91 -9.34
N VAL A 322 -20.70 2.63 -9.23
CA VAL A 322 -20.16 1.69 -8.23
C VAL A 322 -19.46 0.56 -8.98
N ASP A 323 -18.20 0.31 -8.64
CA ASP A 323 -17.44 -0.81 -9.20
C ASP A 323 -17.67 -2.14 -8.46
N VAL A 324 -17.06 -3.20 -8.97
CA VAL A 324 -17.02 -4.55 -8.39
C VAL A 324 -16.55 -4.59 -6.92
N ASN A 325 -15.71 -3.64 -6.50
CA ASN A 325 -15.17 -3.53 -5.14
C ASN A 325 -16.06 -2.69 -4.21
N GLY A 326 -17.16 -2.14 -4.72
CA GLY A 326 -18.04 -1.23 -3.99
C GLY A 326 -17.52 0.20 -3.87
N ILE A 327 -16.45 0.53 -4.58
CA ILE A 327 -15.88 1.87 -4.64
C ILE A 327 -16.81 2.73 -5.50
N GLU A 328 -17.14 3.91 -4.99
CA GLU A 328 -17.94 4.89 -5.71
C GLU A 328 -17.07 5.89 -6.46
N SER A 329 -17.45 6.20 -7.70
CA SER A 329 -16.93 7.38 -8.40
C SER A 329 -17.23 8.64 -7.61
N ARG A 330 -16.54 9.74 -7.93
CA ARG A 330 -17.05 11.08 -7.58
C ARG A 330 -18.52 11.23 -8.02
N ARG A 331 -19.29 11.99 -7.23
CA ARG A 331 -20.67 12.38 -7.57
C ARG A 331 -20.68 13.15 -8.89
N SER A 332 -21.69 12.88 -9.73
CA SER A 332 -21.96 13.69 -10.91
C SER A 332 -22.17 15.17 -10.54
N ALA A 333 -22.08 16.05 -11.53
CA ALA A 333 -22.55 17.43 -11.36
C ALA A 333 -24.02 17.43 -10.86
N PRO A 334 -24.37 18.22 -9.84
CA PRO A 334 -25.73 18.27 -9.31
C PRO A 334 -26.74 18.73 -10.37
N SER A 335 -27.89 18.03 -10.47
CA SER A 335 -29.00 18.44 -11.35
C SER A 335 -30.21 18.82 -10.50
N LEU A 336 -30.79 19.98 -10.81
CA LEU A 336 -32.06 20.45 -10.24
C LEU A 336 -33.23 19.95 -11.10
N GLY A 337 -34.35 19.61 -10.45
CA GLY A 337 -35.64 19.33 -11.10
C GLY A 337 -36.42 20.54 -11.56
#